data_AF-A0A946TZH3-F1
#
_entry.id   AF-A0A946TZH3-F1
#
_cell.length_a   1.000
_cell.length_b   1.000
_cell.length_c   1.000
_cell.angle_alpha   90.00
_cell.angle_beta   90.00
_cell.angle_gamma   90.00
#
_symmetry.space_group_name_H-M   'P 1'
#
loop_
_entity.id
_entity.type
_entity.pdbx_description
1 polymer ?
#
loop_
_entity_poly.entity_id
_entity_poly.type
_entity_poly.pdbx_seq_one_letter_code
_entity_poly.pdbx_strand_id
1 'polypeptide(L)' 'MSTQKTLPPKHIAIIMDGNGRWAESRGLHRREGHQAGAESVKAVTEGCIEAKVEYLTLYAFSNENWN' A
#
# COMPACT_ATOMS: atom_id res chain seq x y z
N MET A 1 -15.61 30.39 10.10
CA MET A 1 -14.64 29.94 9.08
C MET A 1 -15.15 28.62 8.52
N SER A 2 -15.52 28.59 7.23
CA SER A 2 -15.99 27.36 6.58
C SER A 2 -14.79 26.46 6.34
N THR A 3 -14.70 25.33 7.04
CA THR A 3 -13.71 24.30 6.73
C THR A 3 -14.07 23.71 5.38
N GLN A 4 -13.28 24.05 4.35
CA GLN A 4 -13.39 23.38 3.05
C GLN A 4 -13.21 21.88 3.26
N LYS A 5 -14.28 21.12 3.09
CA LYS A 5 -14.25 19.67 3.09
C LYS A 5 -13.66 19.22 1.76
N THR A 6 -12.36 18.99 1.73
CA THR A 6 -11.71 18.39 0.57
C THR A 6 -12.27 16.99 0.35
N LEU A 7 -12.81 16.76 -0.85
CA LEU A 7 -13.27 15.44 -1.25
C LEU A 7 -12.04 14.54 -1.48
N PRO A 8 -12.11 13.27 -1.07
CA PRO A 8 -11.02 12.33 -1.30
C PRO A 8 -10.84 12.09 -2.81
N PRO A 9 -9.63 11.75 -3.27
CA PRO A 9 -9.39 11.37 -4.65
C PRO A 9 -10.28 10.19 -5.07
N LYS A 10 -10.78 10.21 -6.30
CA LYS A 10 -11.55 9.08 -6.84
C LYS A 10 -10.68 7.84 -7.08
N HIS A 11 -9.42 8.04 -7.45
CA HIS A 11 -8.50 6.96 -7.79
C HIS A 11 -7.15 7.21 -7.13
N ILE A 12 -6.66 6.20 -6.40
CA ILE A 12 -5.34 6.15 -5.81
C ILE A 12 -4.57 4.98 -6.43
N ALA A 13 -3.33 5.23 -6.86
CA ALA A 13 -2.39 4.19 -7.27
C ALA A 13 -1.18 4.18 -6.33
N ILE A 14 -0.75 3.00 -5.88
CA ILE A 14 0.32 2.83 -4.90
C ILE A 14 1.38 1.87 -5.42
N ILE A 15 2.64 2.30 -5.34
CA ILE A 15 3.81 1.44 -5.49
C ILE A 15 4.20 0.93 -4.10
N MET A 16 4.09 -0.38 -3.91
CA MET A 16 4.28 -1.03 -2.61
C MET A 16 5.75 -1.45 -2.41
N ASP A 17 6.63 -0.46 -2.28
CA ASP A 17 8.06 -0.71 -2.06
C ASP A 17 8.42 -0.80 -0.56
N GLY A 18 9.58 -1.39 -0.27
CA GLY A 18 10.21 -1.34 1.05
C GLY A 18 10.03 -2.59 1.91
N ASN A 19 9.19 -3.55 1.51
CA ASN A 19 8.96 -4.79 2.26
C ASN A 19 10.27 -5.56 2.57
N GLY A 20 11.18 -5.65 1.61
CA GLY A 20 12.49 -6.29 1.80
C GLY A 20 13.38 -5.54 2.80
N ARG A 21 13.50 -4.21 2.65
CA ARG A 21 14.29 -3.35 3.57
C ARG A 21 13.71 -3.38 4.98
N TRP A 22 12.38 -3.43 5.10
CA TRP A 22 11.68 -3.54 6.38
C TRP A 22 12.05 -4.84 7.11
N ALA A 23 12.08 -5.97 6.39
CA ALA A 23 12.49 -7.25 6.97
C ALA A 23 13.98 -7.27 7.35
N GLU A 24 14.85 -6.77 6.46
CA GLU A 24 16.30 -6.69 6.69
C GLU A 24 16.64 -5.87 7.94
N SER A 25 16.01 -4.70 8.10
CA SER A 25 16.20 -3.84 9.28
C SER A 25 15.81 -4.50 10.61
N ARG A 26 15.09 -5.63 10.56
CA ARG A 26 14.61 -6.42 11.71
C ARG A 26 15.31 -7.78 11.83
N GLY A 27 16.29 -8.08 10.97
CA GLY A 27 16.94 -9.39 10.94
C GLY A 27 16.01 -10.52 10.51
N LEU A 28 14.94 -10.21 9.77
CA LEU A 28 13.93 -11.18 9.31
C LEU A 28 14.19 -11.61 7.86
N HIS A 29 13.64 -12.76 7.50
CA HIS A 29 13.62 -13.20 6.10
C HIS A 29 12.74 -12.29 5.24
N ARG A 30 13.10 -12.12 3.96
CA ARG A 30 12.34 -11.29 3.00
C ARG A 30 10.85 -11.68 2.90
N ARG A 31 10.53 -12.97 3.05
CA ARG A 31 9.15 -13.48 3.08
C ARG A 31 8.31 -12.85 4.19
N GLU A 32 8.90 -12.61 5.36
CA GLU A 32 8.22 -11.93 6.47
C GLU A 32 7.88 -10.48 6.10
N GLY A 33 8.77 -9.82 5.35
CA GLY A 33 8.50 -8.50 4.80
C GLY A 33 7.33 -8.50 3.81
N HIS A 34 7.20 -9.53 2.97
CA HIS A 34 6.04 -9.68 2.09
C HIS A 34 4.75 -9.92 2.87
N GLN A 35 4.80 -10.70 3.96
CA GLN A 35 3.65 -10.94 4.84
C GLN A 35 3.19 -9.63 5.51
N ALA A 36 4.12 -8.84 6.07
CA ALA A 36 3.82 -7.52 6.63
C ALA A 36 3.29 -6.53 5.57
N GLY A 37 3.80 -6.64 4.33
CA GLY A 37 3.28 -5.89 3.19
C GLY A 37 1.81 -6.21 2.90
N ALA A 38 1.40 -7.49 3.00
CA ALA A 38 0.01 -7.89 2.81
C ALA A 38 -0.93 -7.32 3.90
N GLU A 39 -0.47 -7.25 5.15
CA GLU A 39 -1.21 -6.59 6.23
C GLU A 39 -1.38 -5.09 5.97
N SER A 40 -0.33 -4.43 5.47
CA SER A 40 -0.37 -3.02 5.10
C SER A 40 -1.37 -2.76 3.95
N VAL A 41 -1.42 -3.64 2.96
CA VAL A 41 -2.41 -3.59 1.87
C VAL A 41 -3.83 -3.67 2.40
N LYS A 42 -4.08 -4.57 3.35
CA LYS A 42 -5.39 -4.71 3.98
C LYS A 42 -5.81 -3.40 4.66
N ALA A 43 -4.95 -2.84 5.49
CA ALA A 43 -5.22 -1.59 6.20
C ALA A 43 -5.48 -0.41 5.24
N VAL A 44 -4.71 -0.29 4.17
CA VAL A 44 -4.90 0.75 3.13
C VAL A 44 -6.23 0.56 2.40
N THR A 45 -6.60 -0.69 2.09
CA THR A 45 -7.86 -1.01 1.42
C THR A 45 -9.05 -0.64 2.29
N GLU A 46 -9.02 -1.01 3.57
CA GLU A 46 -10.04 -0.63 4.56
C GLU A 46 -10.15 0.90 4.68
N GLY A 47 -9.02 1.62 4.77
CA GLY A 47 -9.02 3.07 4.79
C GLY A 47 -9.60 3.72 3.51
N CYS A 48 -9.34 3.13 2.34
CA CYS A 48 -9.92 3.60 1.07
C CYS A 48 -11.44 3.42 1.05
N ILE A 49 -11.96 2.33 1.60
CA ILE A 49 -13.40 2.07 1.74
C ILE A 49 -14.05 3.12 2.65
N GLU A 50 -13.47 3.34 3.84
CA GLU A 50 -13.97 4.34 4.80
C GLU A 50 -13.94 5.76 4.21
N ALA A 51 -12.88 6.08 3.47
CA ALA A 51 -12.72 7.34 2.78
C ALA A 51 -13.58 7.47 1.52
N LYS A 52 -14.30 6.42 1.07
CA LYS A 52 -15.09 6.41 -0.18
C LYS A 52 -14.26 6.71 -1.43
N VAL A 53 -13.03 6.20 -1.48
CA VAL A 53 -12.22 6.17 -2.70
C VAL A 53 -12.82 5.12 -3.65
N GLU A 54 -13.06 5.50 -4.91
CA GLU A 54 -13.76 4.64 -5.87
C GLU A 54 -12.82 3.58 -6.48
N TYR A 55 -11.53 3.90 -6.64
CA TYR A 55 -10.55 3.03 -7.27
C TYR A 55 -9.23 3.00 -6.49
N LEU A 56 -8.73 1.80 -6.21
CA LEU A 56 -7.41 1.56 -5.64
C LEU A 56 -6.62 0.63 -6.59
N THR A 57 -5.46 1.08 -7.06
CA THR A 57 -4.53 0.29 -7.86
C THR A 57 -3.25 0.05 -7.08
N LEU A 58 -2.82 -1.21 -6.98
CA LEU A 58 -1.62 -1.61 -6.24
C LEU A 58 -0.62 -2.22 -7.21
N TYR A 59 0.61 -1.70 -7.21
CA TYR A 59 1.68 -2.27 -8.02
C TYR A 59 2.38 -3.40 -7.24
N ALA A 60 1.87 -4.62 -7.43
CA ALA A 60 2.31 -5.79 -6.67
C ALA A 60 3.53 -6.50 -7.27
N PHE A 61 3.69 -6.47 -8.59
CA PHE A 61 4.80 -7.10 -9.29
C PHE A 61 5.03 -6.43 -10.65
N SER A 62 6.28 -6.40 -11.10
CA SER A 62 6.68 -5.93 -12.42
C SER A 62 7.28 -7.05 -13.27
N ASN A 63 7.33 -6.86 -14.59
CA ASN A 63 8.00 -7.82 -15.48
C ASN A 63 9.51 -7.89 -15.20
N GLU A 64 10.09 -6.80 -14.72
CA GLU A 64 11.51 -6.68 -14.37
C GLU A 64 11.88 -7.41 -13.06
N ASN A 65 10.90 -7.82 -12.25
CA ASN A 65 11.16 -8.57 -11.02
C ASN A 65 11.57 -10.04 -11.25
N TRP A 66 11.55 -10.52 -12.49
CA TRP A 66 11.88 -11.91 -12.87
C TRP A 66 13.31 -12.10 -13.40
N ASN A 67 14.14 -11.05 -13.41
CA ASN A 67 15.54 -11.11 -13.85
C ASN A 67 16.51 -11.50 -12.71
#